data_AF-A0A926VJQ6-F1
#
_entry.id   AF-A0A926VJQ6-F1
#
_cell.length_a   1.000
_cell.length_b   1.000
_cell.length_c   1.000
_cell.angle_alpha   90.00
_cell.angle_beta   90.00
_cell.angle_gamma   90.00
#
_symmetry.space_group_name_H-M   'P 1'
#
loop_
_entity.id
_entity.type
_entity.pdbx_description
1 polymer ?
#
loop_
_entity_poly.entity_id
_entity_poly.type
_entity_poly.pdbx_seq_one_letter_code
_entity_poly.pdbx_strand_id
1 'polypeptide(L)'
;MAGLLSTIGLIVISTIAISLYATSNPPMPAVSVTASRVPDSFKSPEGWNEYGSGFPICGIGGALLAYALLALDLTKFISNYLFQ
;
A
#
# COMPACT_ATOMS: atom_id res chain seq x y z
N MET A 1 -2.99 -16.46 10.69
CA MET A 1 -4.27 -15.70 10.65
C MET A 1 -4.18 -14.32 11.30
N ALA A 2 -3.55 -14.17 12.47
CA ALA A 2 -3.44 -12.85 13.14
C ALA A 2 -2.81 -11.73 12.27
N GLY A 3 -1.79 -12.08 11.45
CA GLY A 3 -1.16 -11.12 10.54
C GLY A 3 -2.09 -10.58 9.45
N LEU A 4 -3.03 -11.39 8.96
CA LEU A 4 -3.96 -10.98 7.89
C LEU A 4 -4.96 -9.93 8.42
N LEU A 5 -5.49 -10.16 9.62
CA LEU A 5 -6.41 -9.23 10.28
C LEU A 5 -5.71 -7.91 10.66
N SER A 6 -4.47 -7.99 11.14
CA SER A 6 -3.66 -6.80 11.43
C SER A 6 -3.36 -5.98 10.18
N THR A 7 -3.01 -6.61 9.06
CA THR A 7 -2.76 -5.92 7.80
C THR A 7 -4.02 -5.23 7.27
N ILE A 8 -5.17 -5.89 7.30
CA ILE A 8 -6.44 -5.29 6.89
C ILE A 8 -6.78 -4.07 7.76
N GLY A 9 -6.61 -4.17 9.09
CA GLY A 9 -6.81 -3.05 10.00
C GLY A 9 -5.90 -1.85 9.68
N LEU A 10 -4.62 -2.10 9.40
CA LEU A 10 -3.67 -1.05 9.02
C LEU A 10 -4.00 -0.41 7.67
N ILE A 11 -4.50 -1.19 6.71
CA ILE A 11 -4.92 -0.68 5.39
C ILE A 11 -6.08 0.30 5.56
N VAL A 12 -7.09 -0.04 6.36
CA VAL A 12 -8.24 0.83 6.61
C VAL A 12 -7.83 2.12 7.31
N ILE A 13 -7.00 2.03 8.35
CA ILE A 13 -6.51 3.21 9.09
C ILE A 13 -5.71 4.14 8.17
N SER A 14 -4.82 3.58 7.35
CA SER A 14 -4.01 4.36 6.41
C SER A 14 -4.88 5.01 5.33
N THR A 15 -5.90 4.31 4.83
CA THR A 15 -6.86 4.86 3.85
C THR A 15 -7.58 6.08 4.41
N ILE A 16 -8.08 5.99 5.66
CA ILE A 16 -8.74 7.12 6.34
C ILE A 16 -7.77 8.30 6.50
N ALA A 17 -6.52 8.04 6.90
CA ALA A 17 -5.51 9.08 7.04
C ALA A 17 -5.23 9.79 5.71
N ILE A 18 -5.16 9.05 4.59
CA ILE A 18 -4.99 9.60 3.25
C ILE A 18 -6.20 10.45 2.83
N SER A 19 -7.44 9.98 3.09
CA SER A 19 -8.66 10.73 2.79
C SER A 19 -8.78 12.03 3.61
N LEU A 20 -8.40 12.00 4.88
CA LEU A 20 -8.34 13.19 5.74
C LEU A 20 -7.26 14.17 5.24
N TYR A 21 -6.10 13.64 4.86
CA TYR A 21 -5.01 14.44 4.31
C TYR A 21 -5.43 15.13 3.00
N ALA A 22 -6.09 14.41 2.08
CA ALA A 22 -6.63 14.96 0.84
C ALA A 22 -7.61 16.12 1.11
N THR A 23 -8.48 15.95 2.10
CA THR A 23 -9.51 16.94 2.49
C THR A 23 -8.90 18.19 3.15
N SER A 24 -7.73 18.06 3.79
CA SER A 24 -7.06 19.17 4.46
C SER A 24 -6.39 20.19 3.53
N ASN A 25 -6.53 20.03 2.20
CA ASN A 25 -5.84 20.84 1.17
C ASN A 25 -4.34 20.92 1.44
N PRO A 26 -3.62 19.80 1.25
CA PRO A 26 -2.23 19.72 1.64
C PRO A 26 -1.38 20.70 0.82
N PRO A 27 -0.36 21.32 1.44
CA PRO A 27 0.58 22.18 0.72
C PRO A 27 1.30 21.38 -0.36
N MET A 28 1.71 22.06 -1.43
CA MET A 28 2.42 21.42 -2.54
C MET A 28 3.66 20.66 -2.01
N PRO A 29 3.88 19.41 -2.48
CA PRO A 29 5.04 18.64 -2.06
C PRO A 29 6.33 19.40 -2.33
N ALA A 30 7.25 19.42 -1.38
CA ALA A 30 8.52 20.12 -1.53
C ALA A 30 9.37 19.47 -2.62
N VAL A 31 9.90 20.29 -3.53
CA VAL A 31 10.96 19.86 -4.45
C VAL A 31 12.22 19.56 -3.66
N SER A 32 12.79 18.37 -3.88
CA SER A 32 14.06 17.95 -3.27
C SER A 32 15.11 17.78 -4.35
N VAL A 33 16.39 17.82 -3.99
CA VAL A 33 17.52 17.59 -4.90
C VAL A 33 17.40 16.25 -5.65
N THR A 34 16.77 15.26 -5.02
CA THR A 34 16.46 13.94 -5.59
C THR A 34 15.14 13.86 -6.36
N ALA A 35 14.24 14.83 -6.19
CA ALA A 35 12.92 14.87 -6.83
C ALA A 35 12.67 16.28 -7.37
N SER A 36 13.33 16.59 -8.48
CA SER A 36 13.31 17.91 -9.14
C SER A 36 11.97 18.25 -9.81
N ARG A 37 11.11 17.24 -10.05
CA ARG A 37 9.75 17.43 -10.56
C ARG A 37 8.76 16.69 -9.67
N VAL A 38 7.92 17.45 -8.99
CA VAL A 38 6.80 16.89 -8.21
C VAL A 38 5.74 16.36 -9.19
N PRO A 39 5.30 15.10 -9.06
CA PRO A 39 4.22 14.54 -9.87
C PRO A 39 2.93 15.33 -9.67
N ASP A 40 2.22 15.62 -10.76
CA ASP A 40 1.00 16.43 -10.72
C ASP A 40 -0.11 15.79 -9.87
N SER A 41 -0.11 14.45 -9.76
CA SER A 41 -1.01 13.65 -8.92
C SER A 41 -0.90 13.91 -7.41
N PHE A 42 0.19 14.51 -6.92
CA PHE A 42 0.32 14.83 -5.49
C PHE A 42 0.19 16.34 -5.20
N LYS A 43 -0.05 17.14 -6.24
CA LYS A 43 -0.24 18.59 -6.13
C LYS A 43 -1.69 18.98 -5.89
N SER A 44 -2.62 18.05 -6.09
CA SER A 44 -4.05 18.34 -6.05
C SER A 44 -4.80 17.37 -5.13
N PRO A 45 -5.87 17.82 -4.47
CA PRO A 45 -6.73 16.96 -3.65
C PRO A 45 -7.30 15.78 -4.43
N GLU A 46 -7.57 15.97 -5.73
CA GLU A 46 -8.12 14.93 -6.62
C GLU A 46 -7.13 13.76 -6.76
N GLY A 47 -5.84 14.04 -6.92
CA GLY A 47 -4.84 12.97 -7.03
C GLY A 47 -4.56 12.26 -5.70
N TRP A 48 -4.70 12.95 -4.57
CA TRP A 48 -4.70 12.31 -3.24
C TRP A 48 -5.93 11.42 -3.02
N ASN A 49 -7.09 11.81 -3.55
CA ASN A 49 -8.30 11.01 -3.49
C ASN A 49 -8.22 9.77 -4.40
N GLU A 50 -7.63 9.90 -5.60
CA GLU A 50 -7.37 8.78 -6.50
C GLU A 50 -6.37 7.77 -5.89
N TYR A 51 -5.37 8.25 -5.17
CA TYR A 51 -4.48 7.39 -4.39
C TYR A 51 -5.22 6.68 -3.25
N GLY A 52 -6.08 7.42 -2.52
CA GLY A 52 -6.90 6.89 -1.44
C GLY A 52 -7.89 5.80 -1.89
N SER A 53 -8.40 5.87 -3.13
CA SER A 53 -9.30 4.84 -3.67
C SER A 53 -8.55 3.57 -4.10
N GLY A 54 -7.33 3.70 -4.63
CA GLY A 54 -6.49 2.58 -5.04
C GLY A 54 -5.79 1.84 -3.88
N PHE A 55 -5.42 2.55 -2.82
CA PHE A 55 -4.69 2.00 -1.67
C PHE A 55 -5.36 0.79 -0.99
N PRO A 56 -6.68 0.80 -0.67
CA PRO A 56 -7.34 -0.36 -0.07
C PRO A 56 -7.46 -1.55 -1.01
N ILE A 57 -7.68 -1.31 -2.31
CA ILE A 57 -7.81 -2.37 -3.33
C ILE A 57 -6.47 -3.10 -3.48
N CYS A 58 -5.38 -2.35 -3.64
CA CYS A 58 -4.03 -2.91 -3.71
C CYS A 58 -3.60 -3.53 -2.37
N GLY A 59 -3.96 -2.92 -1.24
CA GLY A 59 -3.62 -3.40 0.09
C GLY A 59 -4.23 -4.77 0.41
N ILE A 60 -5.54 -4.93 0.14
CA ILE A 60 -6.22 -6.21 0.33
C ILE A 60 -5.68 -7.26 -0.65
N GLY A 61 -5.45 -6.88 -1.91
CA GLY A 61 -4.85 -7.76 -2.91
C GLY A 61 -3.46 -8.28 -2.49
N GLY A 62 -2.60 -7.39 -1.96
CA GLY A 62 -1.28 -7.75 -1.45
C GLY A 62 -1.34 -8.65 -0.21
N ALA A 63 -2.27 -8.38 0.71
CA ALA A 63 -2.47 -9.22 1.90
C ALA A 63 -2.93 -10.64 1.52
N LEU A 64 -3.81 -10.77 0.54
CA LEU A 64 -4.25 -12.06 0.00
C LEU A 64 -3.11 -12.79 -0.72
N LEU A 65 -2.30 -12.09 -1.52
CA LEU A 65 -1.14 -12.69 -2.19
C LEU A 65 -0.11 -13.21 -1.17
N ALA A 66 0.22 -12.41 -0.16
CA ALA A 66 1.15 -12.81 0.90
C ALA A 66 0.61 -14.01 1.70
N TYR A 67 -0.69 -14.02 1.98
CA TYR A 67 -1.33 -15.17 2.61
C TYR A 67 -1.32 -16.40 1.72
N ALA A 68 -1.60 -16.27 0.42
CA ALA A 68 -1.54 -17.37 -0.53
C ALA A 68 -0.13 -17.97 -0.58
N LEU A 69 0.92 -17.15 -0.64
CA LEU A 69 2.32 -17.63 -0.61
C LEU A 69 2.64 -18.42 0.66
N LEU A 70 2.13 -17.99 1.82
CA LEU A 70 2.31 -18.70 3.09
C LEU A 70 1.46 -19.98 3.17
N ALA A 71 0.23 -19.93 2.67
CA ALA A 71 -0.74 -21.02 2.77
C ALA A 71 -0.47 -22.14 1.76
N LEU A 72 0.06 -21.81 0.59
CA LEU A 72 0.37 -22.77 -0.47
C LEU A 72 1.60 -23.64 -0.15
N ASP A 73 2.25 -23.45 1.01
CA ASP A 73 3.48 -24.16 1.43
C ASP A 73 4.61 -24.13 0.37
N LEU A 74 4.50 -23.21 -0.60
CA LEU A 74 5.40 -23.05 -1.73
C LEU A 74 6.82 -22.76 -1.23
N THR A 75 6.95 -22.04 -0.13
CA THR A 75 8.23 -21.78 0.53
C THR A 75 8.89 -23.07 1.02
N LYS A 76 8.12 -24.04 1.55
CA LYS A 76 8.66 -25.34 1.97
C LYS A 76 8.95 -26.24 0.78
N PHE A 77 8.10 -26.24 -0.25
CA PHE A 77 8.37 -26.97 -1.49
C PHE A 77 9.65 -26.48 -2.18
N ILE A 78 9.78 -25.17 -2.39
CA ILE A 78 10.98 -24.54 -2.98
C ILE A 78 12.20 -24.83 -2.10
N SER A 79 12.09 -24.65 -0.78
CA SER A 79 13.23 -24.89 0.13
C SER A 79 13.71 -26.34 0.12
N ASN A 80 12.82 -27.33 0.02
CA ASN A 80 13.21 -28.74 -0.01
C ASN A 80 13.75 -29.18 -1.37
N TYR A 81 13.32 -28.55 -2.47
CA TYR A 81 13.71 -28.97 -3.84
C TYR A 81 14.91 -28.20 -4.41
N LEU A 82 15.23 -27.00 -3.90
CA LEU A 82 16.36 -26.18 -4.37
C LEU A 82 17.62 -26.22 -3.48
N PHE A 83 17.53 -26.74 -2.24
CA PHE A 83 18.65 -26.80 -1.29
C PHE A 83 19.00 -28.23 -0.83
N GLN A 84 18.54 -29.25 -1.55
CA GLN A 84 19.18 -30.59 -1.58
C GLN A 84 20.18 -30.63 -2.74
#